data_AF-Q2S9F1-F1
#
_entry.id   AF-Q2S9F1-F1
#
_cell.length_a   1.000
_cell.length_b   1.000
_cell.length_c   1.000
_cell.angle_alpha   90.00
_cell.angle_beta   90.00
_cell.angle_gamma   90.00
#
_symmetry.space_group_name_H-M   'P 1'
#
loop_
_entity.id
_entity.type
_entity.pdbx_description
1 polymer ?
#
loop_
_entity_poly.entity_id
_entity_poly.type
_entity_poly.pdbx_seq_one_letter_code
_entity_poly.pdbx_strand_id
1 'polypeptide(L)'
;MLEDINEKLRYVGERNGLSWLQLDAQGVCGAQTQAGIKWRIEWPQASPWLLFLAELDEAPERNDDLLALYELCQTLNFPGPECLLGSVSIKPGGRFVYLHYRHEIENLHAIKLEELLNQFLADAALARERIQTVKRGQTGAGEGGLSRSREAPPMQIYMNV
;
A
#
# COMPACT_ATOMS: atom_id res chain seq x y z
N MET A 1 -24.28 0.64 1.30
CA MET A 1 -22.88 0.56 1.78
C MET A 1 -21.91 0.37 0.61
N LEU A 2 -22.04 -0.64 -0.26
CA LEU A 2 -21.21 -0.74 -1.48
C LEU A 2 -21.27 0.53 -2.34
N GLU A 3 -22.47 0.97 -2.69
CA GLU A 3 -22.69 2.14 -3.54
C GLU A 3 -22.10 3.40 -2.91
N ASP A 4 -22.29 3.56 -1.61
CA ASP A 4 -21.76 4.69 -0.84
C ASP A 4 -20.21 4.71 -0.83
N ILE A 5 -19.54 3.56 -0.78
CA ILE A 5 -18.08 3.45 -0.95
C ILE A 5 -17.69 3.77 -2.40
N ASN A 6 -18.43 3.25 -3.37
CA ASN A 6 -18.17 3.48 -4.80
C ASN A 6 -18.37 4.94 -5.20
N GLU A 7 -19.31 5.68 -4.61
CA GLU A 7 -19.43 7.13 -4.80
C GLU A 7 -18.17 7.87 -4.35
N LYS A 8 -17.62 7.50 -3.19
CA LYS A 8 -16.35 8.08 -2.68
C LYS A 8 -15.17 7.72 -3.58
N LEU A 9 -15.06 6.45 -4.00
CA LEU A 9 -14.00 6.00 -4.90
C LEU A 9 -14.08 6.67 -6.26
N ARG A 10 -15.29 6.84 -6.83
CA ARG A 10 -15.48 7.57 -8.09
C ARG A 10 -15.03 9.03 -7.97
N TYR A 11 -15.40 9.71 -6.88
CA TYR A 11 -14.92 11.07 -6.61
C TYR A 11 -13.39 11.16 -6.55
N VAL A 12 -12.74 10.24 -5.82
CA VAL A 12 -11.27 10.17 -5.76
C VAL A 12 -10.68 9.87 -7.14
N GLY A 13 -11.31 8.96 -7.87
CA GLY A 13 -10.89 8.52 -9.19
C GLY A 13 -10.90 9.66 -10.20
N GLU A 14 -12.00 10.40 -10.30
CA GLU A 14 -12.13 11.54 -11.20
C GLU A 14 -11.07 12.61 -10.95
N ARG A 15 -10.82 12.94 -9.68
CA ARG A 15 -9.80 13.95 -9.29
C ARG A 15 -8.38 13.55 -9.68
N ASN A 16 -8.11 12.25 -9.76
CA ASN A 16 -6.78 11.69 -9.98
C ASN A 16 -6.63 11.03 -11.37
N GLY A 17 -7.62 11.21 -12.27
CA GLY A 17 -7.58 10.61 -13.61
C GLY A 17 -7.77 9.08 -13.62
N LEU A 18 -8.29 8.49 -12.54
CA LEU A 18 -8.59 7.07 -12.38
C LEU A 18 -10.10 6.84 -12.53
N SER A 19 -10.65 7.08 -13.72
CA SER A 19 -12.11 6.94 -13.98
C SER A 19 -12.67 5.53 -13.76
N TRP A 20 -11.79 4.53 -13.66
CA TRP A 20 -12.11 3.15 -13.37
C TRP A 20 -12.19 2.83 -11.87
N LEU A 21 -11.85 3.77 -10.97
CA LEU A 21 -11.73 3.51 -9.53
C LEU A 21 -13.10 3.27 -8.89
N GLN A 22 -13.47 1.99 -8.79
CA GLN A 22 -14.68 1.49 -8.12
C GLN A 22 -14.50 0.02 -7.77
N LEU A 23 -15.11 -0.43 -6.67
CA LEU A 23 -15.17 -1.85 -6.30
C LEU A 23 -16.09 -2.61 -7.26
N ASP A 24 -15.64 -3.80 -7.65
CA ASP A 24 -16.43 -4.77 -8.41
C ASP A 24 -17.52 -5.45 -7.55
N ALA A 25 -18.23 -6.42 -8.14
CA ALA A 25 -19.26 -7.18 -7.45
C ALA A 25 -18.73 -8.03 -6.27
N GLN A 26 -17.42 -8.27 -6.23
CA GLN A 26 -16.72 -8.99 -5.17
C GLN A 26 -16.20 -8.04 -4.08
N GLY A 27 -16.39 -6.72 -4.26
CA GLY A 27 -15.91 -5.71 -3.32
C GLY A 27 -14.42 -5.41 -3.49
N VAL A 28 -13.86 -5.58 -4.68
CA VAL A 28 -12.43 -5.37 -4.94
C VAL A 28 -12.21 -4.36 -6.06
N CYS A 29 -11.21 -3.49 -5.91
CA CYS A 29 -10.64 -2.71 -7.00
C CYS A 29 -9.13 -2.63 -6.87
N GLY A 30 -8.39 -2.41 -7.95
CA GLY A 30 -6.94 -2.33 -7.87
C GLY A 30 -6.28 -2.09 -9.20
N ALA A 31 -4.98 -1.82 -9.16
CA ALA A 31 -4.15 -1.59 -10.32
C ALA A 31 -2.68 -1.91 -10.03
N GLN A 32 -1.82 -1.57 -10.98
CA GLN A 32 -0.38 -1.68 -10.84
C GLN A 32 0.27 -0.31 -11.10
N THR A 33 1.11 0.16 -10.19
CA THR A 33 1.87 1.41 -10.40
C THR A 33 2.91 1.24 -11.49
N GLN A 34 3.45 2.35 -12.02
CA GLN A 34 4.60 2.32 -12.96
C GLN A 34 5.83 1.62 -12.40
N ALA A 35 6.07 1.73 -11.09
CA ALA A 35 7.14 1.01 -10.43
C ALA A 35 6.91 -0.51 -10.41
N GLY A 36 5.72 -0.98 -10.77
CA GLY A 36 5.32 -2.38 -10.80
C GLY A 36 4.65 -2.87 -9.51
N ILE A 37 4.28 -1.97 -8.59
CA ILE A 37 3.61 -2.33 -7.33
C ILE A 37 2.15 -2.63 -7.65
N LYS A 38 1.74 -3.88 -7.48
CA LYS A 38 0.33 -4.25 -7.57
C LYS A 38 -0.35 -3.87 -6.28
N TRP A 39 -1.48 -3.18 -6.37
CA TRP A 39 -2.25 -2.77 -5.21
C TRP A 39 -3.73 -2.99 -5.42
N ARG A 40 -4.47 -3.12 -4.33
CA ARG A 40 -5.92 -3.24 -4.33
C ARG A 40 -6.54 -2.71 -3.06
N ILE A 41 -7.78 -2.26 -3.19
CA ILE A 41 -8.70 -1.97 -2.10
C ILE A 41 -9.72 -3.11 -2.08
N GLU A 42 -9.94 -3.67 -0.90
CA GLU A 42 -10.91 -4.72 -0.67
C GLU A 42 -11.90 -4.25 0.39
N TRP A 43 -13.17 -4.46 0.12
CA TRP A 43 -14.22 -4.41 1.13
C TRP A 43 -14.82 -5.80 1.28
N PRO A 44 -14.36 -6.58 2.28
CA PRO A 44 -14.97 -7.87 2.58
C PRO A 44 -16.46 -7.64 2.90
N GLN A 45 -17.35 -8.38 2.25
CA GLN A 45 -18.79 -8.15 2.38
C GLN A 45 -19.23 -8.10 3.86
N ALA A 46 -19.98 -7.05 4.22
CA ALA A 46 -20.47 -6.77 5.57
C ALA A 46 -19.37 -6.51 6.64
N SER A 47 -18.13 -6.27 6.24
CA SER A 47 -17.07 -5.81 7.13
C SER A 47 -17.22 -4.31 7.42
N PRO A 48 -16.98 -3.85 8.67
CA PRO A 48 -16.83 -2.43 8.96
C PRO A 48 -15.48 -1.87 8.47
N TRP A 49 -14.61 -2.72 7.93
CA TRP A 49 -13.26 -2.36 7.49
C TRP A 49 -13.13 -2.32 5.97
N LEU A 50 -12.54 -1.24 5.47
CA LEU A 50 -11.94 -1.15 4.15
C LEU A 50 -10.46 -1.53 4.25
N LEU A 51 -10.01 -2.46 3.41
CA LEU A 51 -8.64 -2.95 3.43
C LEU A 51 -7.89 -2.43 2.19
N PHE A 52 -6.62 -2.07 2.35
CA PHE A 52 -5.72 -1.75 1.25
C PHE A 52 -4.54 -2.70 1.31
N LEU A 53 -4.16 -3.24 0.16
CA LEU A 53 -3.08 -4.21 0.07
C LEU A 53 -2.16 -3.88 -1.10
N ALA A 54 -0.85 -3.85 -0.87
CA ALA A 54 0.15 -3.76 -1.92
C ALA A 54 1.11 -4.95 -1.89
N GLU A 55 1.38 -5.53 -3.05
CA GLU A 55 2.46 -6.51 -3.26
C GLU A 55 3.76 -5.74 -3.50
N LEU A 56 4.66 -5.77 -2.53
CA LEU A 56 5.87 -4.93 -2.55
C LEU A 56 6.98 -5.57 -3.39
N ASP A 57 7.35 -6.80 -3.07
CA ASP A 57 8.39 -7.55 -3.78
C ASP A 57 8.27 -9.05 -3.47
N GLU A 58 9.01 -9.88 -4.22
CA GLU A 58 9.10 -11.30 -3.90
C GLU A 58 9.90 -11.51 -2.62
N ALA A 59 9.40 -12.37 -1.74
CA ALA A 59 10.14 -12.86 -0.60
C ALA A 59 11.36 -13.66 -1.10
N PRO A 60 12.55 -13.45 -0.51
CA PRO A 60 13.74 -14.19 -0.88
C PRO A 60 13.62 -15.67 -0.53
N GLU A 61 14.26 -16.54 -1.31
CA GLU A 61 14.25 -17.99 -1.09
C GLU A 61 15.28 -18.44 -0.04
N ARG A 62 16.29 -17.61 0.23
CA ARG A 62 17.38 -17.91 1.17
C ARG A 62 16.99 -17.50 2.59
N ASN A 63 17.27 -18.39 3.56
CA ASN A 63 16.90 -18.19 4.97
C ASN A 63 17.52 -16.93 5.62
N ASP A 64 18.78 -16.62 5.33
CA ASP A 64 19.44 -15.44 5.93
C ASP A 64 18.81 -14.13 5.43
N ASP A 65 18.48 -14.07 4.14
CA ASP A 65 17.80 -12.93 3.53
C ASP A 65 16.35 -12.80 4.04
N LEU A 66 15.70 -13.94 4.35
CA LEU A 66 14.38 -13.95 4.99
C LEU A 66 14.43 -13.36 6.40
N LEU A 67 15.44 -13.71 7.21
CA LEU A 67 15.58 -13.17 8.57
C LEU A 67 15.78 -11.65 8.54
N ALA A 68 16.70 -11.16 7.71
CA ALA A 68 16.94 -9.72 7.54
C ALA A 68 15.67 -8.98 7.06
N LEU A 69 14.88 -9.61 6.20
CA LEU A 69 13.62 -9.07 5.74
C LEU A 69 12.53 -9.09 6.83
N TYR A 70 12.45 -10.14 7.65
CA TYR A 70 11.56 -10.19 8.81
C TYR A 70 11.89 -9.08 9.83
N GLU A 71 13.18 -8.86 10.10
CA GLU A 71 13.65 -7.75 10.94
C GLU A 71 13.27 -6.41 10.33
N LEU A 72 13.49 -6.21 9.03
CA LEU A 72 13.06 -5.01 8.32
C LEU A 72 11.54 -4.78 8.47
N CYS A 73 10.72 -5.80 8.27
CA CYS A 73 9.26 -5.70 8.42
C CYS A 73 8.85 -5.21 9.82
N GLN A 74 9.53 -5.66 10.88
CA GLN A 74 9.26 -5.19 12.25
C GLN A 74 9.58 -3.70 12.44
N THR A 75 10.58 -3.18 11.72
CA THR A 75 10.95 -1.75 11.74
C THR A 75 10.12 -0.87 10.79
N LEU A 76 9.44 -1.47 9.81
CA LEU A 76 8.61 -0.78 8.82
C LEU A 76 7.15 -0.59 9.27
N ASN A 77 6.86 -0.71 10.56
CA ASN A 77 5.54 -0.31 11.04
C ASN A 77 5.41 1.21 10.95
N PHE A 78 4.30 1.69 10.40
CA PHE A 78 4.06 3.13 10.15
C PHE A 78 3.21 3.72 11.28
N PRO A 79 3.80 4.24 12.38
CA PRO A 79 3.03 4.86 13.44
C PRO A 79 2.44 6.18 12.96
N GLY A 80 1.18 6.43 13.31
CA GLY A 80 0.52 7.71 13.08
C GLY A 80 -0.52 7.98 14.16
N PRO A 81 -0.84 9.26 14.44
CA PRO A 81 -1.72 9.65 15.54
C PRO A 81 -3.16 9.15 15.40
N GLU A 82 -3.55 8.66 14.22
CA GLU A 82 -4.81 7.96 13.94
C GLU A 82 -4.58 6.54 13.35
N CYS A 83 -3.31 6.12 13.26
CA CYS A 83 -2.91 5.00 12.40
C CYS A 83 -2.62 3.74 13.21
N LEU A 84 -3.64 2.89 13.29
CA LEU A 84 -3.50 1.44 13.39
C LEU A 84 -3.35 0.79 12.00
N LEU A 85 -2.71 1.40 11.00
CA LEU A 85 -3.07 1.02 9.62
C LEU A 85 -1.98 0.29 8.84
N GLY A 86 -0.75 0.79 8.73
CA GLY A 86 0.28 0.16 7.90
C GLY A 86 1.09 -0.96 8.56
N SER A 87 0.94 -2.20 8.11
CA SER A 87 1.83 -3.31 8.48
C SER A 87 2.47 -3.94 7.25
N VAL A 88 3.79 -4.09 7.29
CA VAL A 88 4.53 -4.90 6.32
C VAL A 88 4.61 -6.33 6.84
N SER A 89 4.20 -7.29 6.03
CA SER A 89 4.21 -8.69 6.42
C SER A 89 4.59 -9.63 5.27
N ILE A 90 5.03 -10.83 5.65
CA ILE A 90 5.25 -11.95 4.72
C ILE A 90 4.32 -13.06 5.20
N LYS A 91 3.43 -13.52 4.31
CA LYS A 91 2.59 -14.68 4.63
C LYS A 91 3.48 -15.93 4.75
N PRO A 92 3.27 -16.82 5.74
CA PRO A 92 3.99 -18.09 5.80
C PRO A 92 3.83 -18.89 4.49
N GLY A 93 4.95 -19.26 3.85
CA GLY A 93 4.95 -19.90 2.53
C GLY A 93 4.50 -19.01 1.36
N GLY A 94 4.28 -17.72 1.61
CA GLY A 94 3.92 -16.74 0.61
C GLY A 94 5.12 -16.30 -0.22
N ARG A 95 4.89 -16.09 -1.52
CA ARG A 95 5.91 -15.64 -2.47
C ARG A 95 6.24 -14.15 -2.34
N PHE A 96 5.40 -13.35 -1.68
CA PHE A 96 5.53 -11.89 -1.69
C PHE A 96 5.51 -11.29 -0.29
N VAL A 97 6.14 -10.12 -0.19
CA VAL A 97 6.03 -9.17 0.92
C VAL A 97 4.88 -8.23 0.63
N TYR A 98 4.06 -7.97 1.64
CA TYR A 98 2.84 -7.18 1.51
C TYR A 98 2.85 -5.97 2.44
N LEU A 99 2.32 -4.85 1.98
CA LEU A 99 1.87 -3.75 2.85
C LEU A 99 0.34 -3.85 3.00
N HIS A 100 -0.14 -3.80 4.23
CA HIS A 100 -1.56 -3.83 4.57
C HIS A 100 -1.95 -2.54 5.25
N TYR A 101 -3.02 -1.89 4.78
CA TYR A 101 -3.78 -0.90 5.52
C TYR A 101 -5.17 -1.47 5.81
N ARG A 102 -5.73 -1.10 6.95
CA ARG A 102 -7.18 -1.24 7.21
C ARG A 102 -7.72 0.13 7.59
N HIS A 103 -8.99 0.41 7.38
CA HIS A 103 -9.62 1.62 7.87
C HIS A 103 -11.08 1.34 8.17
N GLU A 104 -11.59 1.89 9.27
CA GLU A 104 -13.00 1.75 9.60
C GLU A 104 -13.83 2.62 8.64
N ILE A 105 -14.92 2.07 8.13
CA ILE A 105 -15.78 2.77 7.18
C ILE A 105 -16.60 3.85 7.88
N GLU A 106 -16.81 3.71 9.19
CA GLU A 106 -17.47 4.72 10.01
C GLU A 106 -16.68 6.04 9.92
N ASN A 107 -17.33 7.08 9.41
CA ASN A 107 -16.75 8.41 9.12
C ASN A 107 -15.79 8.51 7.93
N LEU A 108 -15.66 7.47 7.11
CA LEU A 108 -14.88 7.56 5.88
C LEU A 108 -15.58 8.50 4.89
N HIS A 109 -14.97 9.63 4.59
CA HIS A 109 -15.41 10.55 3.53
C HIS A 109 -14.40 10.58 2.37
N ALA A 110 -14.80 11.12 1.22
CA ALA A 110 -14.00 11.03 0.00
C ALA A 110 -12.61 11.67 0.13
N ILE A 111 -12.50 12.82 0.82
CA ILE A 111 -11.19 13.46 1.10
C ILE A 111 -10.29 12.55 1.95
N LYS A 112 -10.83 11.93 3.01
CA LYS A 112 -10.04 11.01 3.85
C LYS A 112 -9.63 9.76 3.07
N LEU A 113 -10.50 9.27 2.19
CA LEU A 113 -10.17 8.15 1.30
C LEU A 113 -9.03 8.51 0.32
N GLU A 114 -9.04 9.73 -0.23
CA GLU A 114 -7.95 10.25 -1.07
C GLU A 114 -6.63 10.32 -0.29
N GLU A 115 -6.65 10.88 0.92
CA GLU A 115 -5.48 10.93 1.81
C GLU A 115 -4.94 9.54 2.14
N LEU A 116 -5.83 8.60 2.49
CA LEU A 116 -5.47 7.22 2.80
C LEU A 116 -4.84 6.52 1.60
N LEU A 117 -5.42 6.66 0.40
CA LEU A 117 -4.89 6.05 -0.82
C LEU A 117 -3.51 6.63 -1.16
N ASN A 118 -3.36 7.94 -1.09
CA ASN A 118 -2.08 8.62 -1.35
C ASN A 118 -0.99 8.19 -0.36
N GLN A 119 -1.33 8.16 0.93
CA GLN A 119 -0.40 7.72 1.98
C GLN A 119 -0.01 6.26 1.78
N PHE A 120 -0.99 5.38 1.56
CA PHE A 120 -0.77 3.95 1.31
C PHE A 120 0.15 3.71 0.11
N LEU A 121 -0.04 4.41 -1.02
CA LEU A 121 0.82 4.27 -2.20
C LEU A 121 2.23 4.81 -1.96
N ALA A 122 2.36 5.92 -1.22
CA ALA A 122 3.66 6.48 -0.83
C ALA A 122 4.44 5.52 0.08
N ASP A 123 3.76 4.93 1.07
CA ASP A 123 4.36 3.97 1.99
C ASP A 123 4.71 2.65 1.29
N ALA A 124 3.90 2.20 0.32
CA ALA A 124 4.22 1.04 -0.51
C ALA A 124 5.50 1.26 -1.33
N ALA A 125 5.66 2.45 -1.92
CA ALA A 125 6.86 2.80 -2.67
C ALA A 125 8.10 2.80 -1.75
N LEU A 126 8.01 3.46 -0.59
CA LEU A 126 9.09 3.52 0.40
C LEU A 126 9.46 2.14 0.95
N ALA A 127 8.47 1.33 1.31
CA ALA A 127 8.69 -0.01 1.84
C ALA A 127 9.38 -0.89 0.79
N ARG A 128 8.92 -0.83 -0.46
CA ARG A 128 9.55 -1.58 -1.57
C ARG A 128 11.00 -1.17 -1.80
N GLU A 129 11.30 0.12 -1.82
CA GLU A 129 12.68 0.62 -1.98
C GLU A 129 13.60 0.05 -0.90
N ARG A 130 13.16 0.06 0.36
CA ARG A 130 13.92 -0.49 1.49
C ARG A 130 14.10 -2.01 1.39
N ILE A 131 13.07 -2.73 0.99
CA ILE A 131 13.14 -4.18 0.74
C ILE A 131 14.17 -4.49 -0.36
N GLN A 132 14.16 -3.74 -1.46
CA GLN A 132 15.11 -3.92 -2.56
C GLN A 132 16.54 -3.58 -2.16
N THR A 133 16.72 -2.59 -1.29
CA THR A 133 18.02 -2.21 -0.72
C THR A 133 18.62 -3.36 0.10
N VAL A 134 17.82 -3.97 0.97
CA VAL A 134 18.22 -5.16 1.74
C VAL A 134 18.54 -6.34 0.80
N LYS A 135 17.67 -6.64 -0.18
CA LYS A 135 17.89 -7.73 -1.15
C LYS A 135 19.15 -7.56 -1.99
N ARG A 136 19.60 -6.32 -2.24
CA ARG A 136 20.84 -6.03 -2.97
C ARG A 136 22.10 -6.10 -2.10
N GLY A 137 21.98 -6.43 -0.81
CA GLY A 137 23.10 -6.45 0.13
C GLY A 137 23.66 -5.07 0.44
N GLN A 138 22.90 -4.00 0.17
CA GLN A 138 23.26 -2.63 0.48
C GLN A 138 22.69 -2.25 1.85
N THR A 139 23.18 -2.88 2.92
CA THR A 139 22.85 -2.41 4.28
C THR A 139 23.52 -1.05 4.49
N GLY A 140 22.72 0.01 4.57
CA GLY A 140 23.21 1.39 4.59
C GLY A 140 24.20 1.66 5.73
N ALA A 141 25.48 1.78 5.41
CA ALA A 141 26.37 2.71 6.08
C ALA A 141 26.13 4.08 5.46
N GLY A 142 25.33 4.91 6.12
CA GLY A 142 24.93 6.23 5.63
C GLY A 142 24.04 6.96 6.61
N GLU A 143 24.56 7.25 7.80
CA GLU A 143 24.09 8.39 8.58
C GLU A 143 24.21 9.66 7.72
N GLY A 144 23.11 10.41 7.56
CA GLY A 144 23.17 11.76 6.99
C GLY A 144 22.03 12.13 6.05
N GLY A 145 20.95 12.65 6.63
CA GLY A 145 20.14 13.68 5.97
C GLY A 145 19.09 13.21 4.96
N LEU A 146 17.95 12.73 5.46
CA LEU A 146 16.69 12.78 4.70
C LEU A 146 15.85 13.95 5.22
N SER A 147 16.26 15.17 4.87
CA SER A 147 15.30 16.27 4.67
C SER A 147 15.05 16.36 3.17
N ARG A 148 14.07 15.61 2.69
CA ARG A 148 13.46 15.82 1.37
C ARG A 148 11.96 15.64 1.52
N SER A 149 11.25 16.64 1.02
CA SER A 149 9.81 16.83 1.10
C SER A 149 9.02 15.53 0.97
N ARG A 150 8.03 15.36 1.85
CA ARG A 150 6.98 14.34 1.77
C ARG A 150 6.03 14.66 0.60
N GLU A 151 6.54 14.77 -0.61
CA GLU A 151 5.68 14.78 -1.80
C GLU A 151 5.46 13.34 -2.21
N ALA A 152 4.20 12.90 -2.10
CA ALA A 152 3.76 11.65 -2.67
C ALA A 152 4.10 11.66 -4.17
N PRO A 153 4.63 10.56 -4.73
CA PRO A 153 4.83 10.49 -6.17
C PRO A 153 3.49 10.73 -6.87
N PRO A 154 3.44 11.49 -7.98
CA PRO A 154 2.20 11.72 -8.69
C PRO A 154 1.61 10.37 -9.11
N MET A 155 0.31 10.16 -8.84
CA MET A 155 -0.43 9.00 -9.31
C MET A 155 -0.45 9.01 -10.84
N GLN A 156 0.54 8.37 -11.44
CA GLN A 156 0.52 8.02 -12.86
C GLN A 156 0.54 6.49 -12.94
N ILE A 157 -0.61 5.93 -13.29
CA ILE A 157 -0.87 4.49 -13.39
C ILE A 157 -1.27 4.22 -14.84
N TYR A 158 -0.62 3.26 -15.49
CA TYR A 158 -0.97 2.82 -16.84
C TYR A 158 -1.66 1.45 -16.81
N MET A 159 -2.63 1.26 -17.71
CA MET A 159 -3.31 0.00 -17.92
C MET A 159 -2.44 -0.92 -18.78
N ASN A 160 -2.27 -2.18 -18.36
CA ASN A 160 -2.03 -3.24 -19.34
C ASN A 160 -3.40 -3.60 -19.93
N VAL A 161 -3.60 -3.24 -21.20
CA VAL A 161 -4.73 -3.66 -22.02
C VAL A 161 -4.49 -5.09 -22.48
#